data_AF-A0A2I0VBC8-F1
#
_entry.id   AF-A0A2I0VBC8-F1
#
_cell.length_a   1.000
_cell.length_b   1.000
_cell.length_c   1.000
_cell.angle_alpha   90.00
_cell.angle_beta   90.00
_cell.angle_gamma   90.00
#
_symmetry.space_group_name_H-M   'P 1'
#
loop_
_entity.id
_entity.type
_entity.pdbx_description
1 polymer ?
#
loop_
_entity_poly.entity_id
_entity_poly.type
_entity_poly.pdbx_seq_one_letter_code
_entity_poly.pdbx_strand_id
1 'polypeptide(L)'
;MHIKKNIFDNIFNTVMDIKDKSKDNIKARMYLKEICEKLLKLKAPFTLNLEQKRAICEWVKTLRVPDGYSSNISRCVDIRSGRLFRLKSHDCHIFMQCLLPTTFSYLSDQILNPLIELSVFFKDLCYSKLNMENLISME
;
A
#
# COMPACT_ATOMS: atom_id res chain seq x y z
N MET A 1 10.62 9.06 9.57
CA MET A 1 9.23 9.36 9.12
C MET A 1 9.07 9.32 7.59
N HIS A 2 10.02 9.81 6.80
CA HIS A 2 9.91 9.83 5.32
C HIS A 2 9.96 8.44 4.64
N ILE A 3 10.75 7.51 5.17
CA ILE A 3 10.89 6.16 4.57
C ILE A 3 9.54 5.42 4.53
N LYS A 4 8.81 5.37 5.65
CA LYS A 4 7.49 4.71 5.72
C LYS A 4 6.50 5.31 4.74
N LYS A 5 6.50 6.65 4.61
CA LYS A 5 5.67 7.36 3.63
C LYS A 5 6.04 6.95 2.20
N ASN A 6 7.32 6.92 1.86
CA ASN A 6 7.78 6.52 0.53
C ASN A 6 7.41 5.06 0.22
N ILE A 7 7.54 4.16 1.19
CA ILE A 7 7.14 2.75 1.04
C ILE A 7 5.63 2.66 0.80
N PHE A 8 4.82 3.29 1.66
CA PHE A 8 3.37 3.36 1.50
C PHE A 8 2.98 3.91 0.12
N ASP A 9 3.52 5.07 -0.25
CA ASP A 9 3.20 5.72 -1.53
C ASP A 9 3.59 4.81 -2.70
N ASN A 10 4.73 4.10 -2.63
CA ASN A 10 5.13 3.16 -3.68
C ASN A 10 4.16 1.97 -3.79
N ILE A 11 3.80 1.33 -2.68
CA ILE A 11 2.86 0.20 -2.65
C ILE A 11 1.50 0.65 -3.18
N PHE A 12 0.95 1.71 -2.58
CA PHE A 12 -0.37 2.21 -2.92
C PHE A 12 -0.47 2.64 -4.39
N ASN A 13 0.50 3.43 -4.88
CA ASN A 13 0.47 3.87 -6.27
C ASN A 13 0.64 2.73 -7.28
N THR A 14 1.33 1.65 -6.90
CA THR A 14 1.55 0.48 -7.75
C THR A 14 0.30 -0.39 -7.83
N VAL A 15 -0.30 -0.75 -6.69
CA VAL A 15 -1.53 -1.57 -6.64
C VAL A 15 -2.73 -0.83 -7.24
N MET A 16 -2.85 0.47 -6.95
CA MET A 16 -3.91 1.32 -7.52
C MET A 16 -3.59 1.77 -8.95
N ASP A 17 -2.44 1.40 -9.51
CA ASP A 17 -2.00 1.72 -10.88
C ASP A 17 -2.24 3.20 -11.21
N ILE A 18 -1.65 4.06 -10.36
CA ILE A 18 -1.73 5.51 -10.50
C ILE A 18 -0.76 5.96 -11.59
N LYS A 19 -1.31 6.60 -12.63
CA LYS A 19 -0.55 7.14 -13.75
C LYS A 19 0.63 7.98 -13.25
N ASP A 20 1.81 7.73 -13.83
CA ASP A 20 3.09 8.39 -13.56
C ASP A 20 3.68 8.17 -12.15
N LYS A 21 3.02 7.36 -11.30
CA LYS A 21 3.50 7.02 -9.94
C LYS A 21 3.70 5.52 -9.70
N SER A 22 3.02 4.67 -10.47
CA SER A 22 3.17 3.22 -10.38
C SER A 22 4.60 2.77 -10.71
N LYS A 23 5.13 1.82 -9.93
CA LYS A 23 6.41 1.17 -10.22
C LYS A 23 6.29 0.12 -11.33
N ASP A 24 5.08 -0.36 -11.61
CA ASP A 24 4.80 -1.21 -12.77
C ASP A 24 4.53 -0.36 -14.02
N ASN A 25 5.62 0.11 -14.64
CA ASN A 25 5.56 0.93 -15.85
C ASN A 25 6.12 0.18 -17.08
N ILE A 26 5.87 0.74 -18.28
CA ILE A 26 6.27 0.11 -19.55
C ILE A 26 7.79 -0.15 -19.60
N LYS A 27 8.61 0.78 -19.09
CA LYS A 27 10.07 0.61 -19.07
C LYS A 27 10.47 -0.55 -18.17
N ALA A 28 9.87 -0.67 -16.98
CA ALA A 28 10.10 -1.80 -16.07
C ALA A 28 9.73 -3.14 -16.72
N ARG A 29 8.60 -3.21 -17.43
CA ARG A 29 8.20 -4.43 -18.16
C ARG A 29 9.10 -4.76 -19.34
N MET A 30 9.60 -3.75 -20.06
CA MET A 30 10.56 -3.94 -21.14
C MET A 30 11.89 -4.48 -20.61
N TYR A 31 12.38 -3.92 -19.51
CA TYR A 31 13.60 -4.40 -18.85
C TYR A 31 13.46 -5.84 -18.36
N LEU A 32 12.31 -6.19 -17.74
CA LEU A 32 12.04 -7.58 -17.34
C LEU A 32 11.97 -8.54 -18.53
N LYS A 33 11.50 -8.09 -19.70
CA LYS A 33 11.50 -8.91 -20.93
C LYS A 33 12.92 -9.23 -21.41
N GLU A 34 13.86 -8.29 -21.28
CA GLU A 34 15.26 -8.52 -21.64
C GLU A 34 15.92 -9.58 -20.74
N ILE A 35 15.50 -9.66 -19.48
CA ILE A 35 16.02 -10.64 -18.51
C ILE A 35 15.26 -11.98 -18.57
N CYS A 36 13.95 -11.94 -18.86
CA CYS A 36 13.08 -13.11 -18.85
C CYS A 36 12.11 -13.06 -20.04
N GLU A 37 12.41 -13.82 -21.10
CA GLU A 37 11.65 -13.84 -22.35
C GLU A 37 10.15 -14.21 -22.19
N LYS A 38 9.79 -14.91 -21.10
CA LYS A 38 8.43 -15.42 -20.85
C LYS A 38 7.47 -14.39 -20.22
N LEU A 39 7.95 -13.28 -19.66
CA LEU A 39 7.10 -12.29 -19.00
C LEU A 39 6.70 -11.17 -19.96
N LEU A 40 5.83 -11.49 -20.93
CA LEU A 40 5.31 -10.53 -21.90
C LEU A 40 4.20 -9.66 -21.31
N LYS A 41 4.38 -8.32 -21.42
CA LYS A 41 3.45 -7.16 -21.50
C LYS A 41 2.19 -7.07 -20.62
N LEU A 42 1.72 -8.14 -19.98
CA LEU A 42 0.52 -8.13 -19.16
C LEU A 42 0.77 -7.26 -17.93
N LYS A 43 -0.28 -6.57 -17.49
CA LYS A 43 -0.23 -5.91 -16.18
C LYS A 43 -0.02 -6.98 -15.13
N ALA A 44 0.77 -6.64 -14.12
CA ALA A 44 1.01 -7.56 -13.03
C ALA A 44 -0.32 -7.94 -12.33
N PRO A 45 -0.41 -9.16 -11.78
CA PRO A 45 -1.66 -9.72 -11.23
C PRO A 45 -2.20 -8.97 -10.01
N PHE A 46 -1.46 -7.98 -9.49
CA PHE A 46 -1.87 -7.10 -8.40
C PHE A 46 -2.62 -5.84 -8.87
N THR A 47 -2.82 -5.64 -10.18
CA THR A 47 -3.53 -4.43 -10.66
C THR A 47 -5.03 -4.57 -10.45
N LEU A 48 -5.58 -3.73 -9.58
CA LEU A 48 -7.01 -3.69 -9.33
C LEU A 48 -7.79 -3.14 -10.53
N ASN A 49 -9.03 -3.60 -10.69
CA ASN A 49 -9.97 -3.03 -11.65
C ASN A 49 -10.53 -1.70 -11.13
N LEU A 50 -11.26 -0.95 -11.98
CA LEU A 50 -11.76 0.38 -11.62
C LEU A 50 -12.77 0.35 -10.47
N GLU A 51 -13.63 -0.67 -10.40
CA GLU A 51 -14.64 -0.82 -9.36
C GLU A 51 -13.98 -1.08 -7.99
N GLN A 52 -13.00 -1.98 -7.93
CA GLN A 52 -12.21 -2.26 -6.74
C GLN A 52 -11.48 -1.01 -6.25
N LYS A 53 -10.85 -0.24 -7.16
CA LYS A 53 -10.19 1.03 -6.78
C LYS A 53 -11.17 2.03 -6.19
N ARG A 54 -12.37 2.16 -6.76
CA ARG A 54 -13.41 3.04 -6.23
C ARG A 54 -13.91 2.60 -4.87
N ALA A 55 -14.17 1.30 -4.69
CA ALA A 55 -14.58 0.73 -3.41
C ALA A 55 -13.54 0.99 -2.32
N ILE A 56 -12.25 0.85 -2.63
CA ILE A 56 -11.17 1.20 -1.69
C ILE A 56 -11.21 2.68 -1.34
N CYS A 57 -11.30 3.57 -2.33
CA CYS A 57 -11.40 5.01 -2.06
C CYS A 57 -12.63 5.36 -1.22
N GLU A 58 -13.79 4.77 -1.50
CA GLU A 58 -15.01 4.97 -0.73
C GLU A 58 -14.85 4.48 0.71
N TRP A 59 -14.26 3.31 0.92
CA TRP A 59 -13.92 2.80 2.25
C TRP A 59 -12.97 3.74 2.99
N VAL A 60 -11.90 4.21 2.36
CA VAL A 60 -10.97 5.18 2.96
C VAL A 60 -11.70 6.49 3.31
N LYS A 61 -12.68 6.89 2.51
CA LYS A 61 -13.46 8.11 2.75
C LYS A 61 -14.43 7.98 3.93
N THR A 62 -14.99 6.78 4.14
CA THR A 62 -15.91 6.49 5.24
C THR A 62 -15.20 6.03 6.52
N LEU A 63 -13.88 5.79 6.44
CA LEU A 63 -13.05 5.40 7.56
C LEU A 63 -13.17 6.40 8.72
N ARG A 64 -13.64 5.91 9.86
CA ARG A 64 -13.66 6.64 11.13
C ARG A 64 -12.60 6.05 12.04
N VAL A 65 -11.74 6.89 12.59
CA VAL A 65 -10.74 6.51 13.58
C VAL A 65 -10.98 7.29 14.87
N PRO A 66 -10.47 6.81 16.03
CA PRO A 66 -10.53 7.57 17.27
C PRO A 66 -9.86 8.95 17.14
N ASP A 67 -10.35 9.93 17.92
CA ASP A 67 -9.74 11.25 17.94
C ASP A 67 -8.26 11.19 18.34
N GLY A 68 -7.43 11.95 17.61
CA GLY A 68 -5.98 11.95 17.78
C GLY A 68 -5.27 10.74 17.15
N TYR A 69 -5.99 9.74 16.64
CA TYR A 69 -5.37 8.56 16.03
C TYR A 69 -4.76 8.89 14.67
N SER A 70 -5.54 9.44 13.73
CA SER A 70 -5.06 9.94 12.43
C SER A 70 -5.59 11.34 12.14
N SER A 71 -5.10 11.98 11.07
CA SER A 71 -5.75 13.18 10.57
C SER A 71 -7.03 12.84 9.81
N ASN A 72 -7.81 13.84 9.40
CA ASN A 72 -9.06 13.59 8.66
C ASN A 72 -8.76 13.08 7.22
N ILE A 73 -8.49 11.78 7.10
CA ILE A 73 -8.12 11.09 5.85
C ILE A 73 -9.24 11.18 4.80
N SER A 74 -10.51 11.31 5.21
CA SER A 74 -11.63 11.45 4.27
C SER A 74 -11.47 12.62 3.29
N ARG A 75 -10.78 13.69 3.72
CA ARG A 75 -10.46 14.87 2.90
C ARG A 75 -9.35 14.64 1.88
N CYS A 76 -8.65 13.52 2.00
CA CYS A 76 -7.52 13.13 1.16
C CYS A 76 -7.92 12.19 0.03
N VAL A 77 -9.22 11.93 -0.16
CA VAL A 77 -9.72 10.95 -1.15
C VAL A 77 -10.35 11.64 -2.34
N ASP A 78 -9.91 11.26 -3.54
CA ASP A 78 -10.62 11.52 -4.79
C ASP A 78 -11.16 10.20 -5.38
N ILE A 79 -12.45 9.96 -5.18
CA ILE A 79 -13.15 8.75 -5.68
C ILE A 79 -13.19 8.73 -7.21
N ARG A 80 -13.32 9.90 -7.87
CA ARG A 80 -13.45 9.95 -9.33
C ARG A 80 -12.16 9.49 -10.00
N SER A 81 -11.02 9.94 -9.48
CA SER A 81 -9.71 9.54 -9.99
C SER A 81 -9.13 8.28 -9.35
N GLY A 82 -9.76 7.75 -8.29
CA GLY A 82 -9.30 6.56 -7.56
C GLY A 82 -7.99 6.79 -6.82
N ARG A 83 -7.77 8.01 -6.30
CA ARG A 83 -6.48 8.46 -5.75
C ARG A 83 -6.60 8.97 -4.34
N LEU A 84 -5.52 8.82 -3.59
CA LEU A 84 -5.29 9.55 -2.35
C LEU A 84 -4.31 10.71 -2.60
N PHE A 85 -4.58 11.86 -2.01
CA PHE A 85 -3.76 13.07 -2.14
C PHE A 85 -3.53 13.71 -0.78
N ARG A 86 -2.38 14.39 -0.62
CA ARG A 86 -2.04 15.18 0.59
C ARG A 86 -2.09 14.39 1.92
N LEU A 87 -1.96 13.07 1.89
CA LEU A 87 -1.77 12.26 3.10
C LEU A 87 -0.53 12.70 3.85
N LYS A 88 -0.66 12.93 5.17
CA LYS A 88 0.47 13.23 6.03
C LYS A 88 1.26 11.96 6.30
N SER A 89 2.53 12.12 6.66
CA SER A 89 3.39 10.98 6.99
C SER A 89 2.84 10.14 8.15
N HIS A 90 2.13 10.77 9.09
CA HIS A 90 1.43 10.07 10.19
C HIS A 90 0.31 9.17 9.68
N ASP A 91 -0.51 9.66 8.75
CA ASP A 91 -1.58 8.84 8.16
C ASP A 91 -0.99 7.64 7.41
N CYS A 92 0.05 7.87 6.59
CA CYS A 92 0.76 6.80 5.89
C CYS A 92 1.35 5.78 6.88
N HIS A 93 1.80 6.24 8.06
CA HIS A 93 2.32 5.34 9.08
C HIS A 93 1.23 4.39 9.61
N ILE A 94 0.05 4.92 9.90
CA ILE A 94 -1.11 4.15 10.37
C ILE A 94 -1.57 3.16 9.30
N PHE A 95 -1.57 3.59 8.03
CA PHE A 95 -1.83 2.68 6.92
C PHE A 95 -0.88 1.50 6.95
N MET A 96 0.43 1.76 7.00
CA MET A 96 1.44 0.71 7.01
C MET A 96 1.36 -0.20 8.23
N GLN A 97 0.86 0.24 9.39
CA GLN A 97 0.80 -0.61 10.58
C GLN A 97 -0.49 -1.43 10.70
N CYS A 98 -1.61 -0.87 10.22
CA CYS A 98 -2.93 -1.38 10.59
C CYS A 98 -3.90 -1.49 9.42
N LEU A 99 -3.85 -0.57 8.44
CA LEU A 99 -4.90 -0.48 7.41
C LEU A 99 -4.49 -1.10 6.08
N LEU A 100 -3.20 -1.38 5.86
CA LEU A 100 -2.68 -1.89 4.59
C LEU A 100 -3.38 -3.19 4.15
N PRO A 101 -3.56 -4.20 5.04
CA PRO A 101 -4.23 -5.43 4.65
C PRO A 101 -5.70 -5.21 4.29
N THR A 102 -6.42 -4.40 5.08
CA THR A 102 -7.83 -4.10 4.83
C THR A 102 -8.01 -3.29 3.55
N THR A 103 -7.10 -2.35 3.27
CA THR A 103 -7.13 -1.53 2.05
C THR A 103 -7.02 -2.40 0.80
N PHE A 104 -6.27 -3.50 0.86
CA PHE A 104 -5.98 -4.35 -0.29
C PHE A 104 -6.57 -5.76 -0.22
N SER A 105 -7.66 -5.94 0.53
CA SER A 105 -8.32 -7.24 0.71
C SER A 105 -8.90 -7.84 -0.58
N TYR A 106 -8.94 -7.07 -1.68
CA TYR A 106 -9.35 -7.55 -3.01
C TYR A 106 -8.23 -8.30 -3.76
N LEU A 107 -6.99 -8.25 -3.27
CA LEU A 107 -5.87 -8.97 -3.85
C LEU A 107 -5.93 -10.46 -3.48
N SER A 108 -5.31 -11.31 -4.30
CA SER A 108 -5.15 -12.72 -3.97
C SER A 108 -4.22 -12.90 -2.76
N ASP A 109 -4.39 -13.99 -2.02
CA ASP A 109 -3.61 -14.29 -0.81
C ASP A 109 -2.10 -14.29 -1.07
N GLN A 110 -1.67 -14.72 -2.26
CA GLN A 110 -0.26 -14.70 -2.68
C GLN A 110 0.36 -13.31 -2.66
N ILE A 111 -0.45 -12.27 -2.87
CA ILE A 111 -0.01 -10.87 -2.88
C ILE A 111 -0.36 -10.19 -1.54
N LEU A 112 -1.49 -10.56 -0.93
CA LEU A 112 -1.96 -9.99 0.32
C LEU A 112 -1.10 -10.42 1.52
N ASN A 113 -0.66 -11.68 1.58
CA ASN A 113 0.15 -12.20 2.69
C ASN A 113 1.46 -11.41 2.91
N PRO A 114 2.25 -11.11 1.86
CA PRO A 114 3.41 -10.22 2.01
C PRO A 114 3.06 -8.82 2.54
N LEU A 115 1.89 -8.27 2.18
CA LEU A 115 1.45 -6.97 2.70
C LEU A 115 1.02 -7.05 4.17
N ILE A 116 0.45 -8.18 4.59
CA ILE A 116 0.14 -8.47 5.99
C ILE A 116 1.42 -8.56 6.80
N GLU A 117 2.39 -9.36 6.36
CA GLU A 117 3.70 -9.50 7.02
C GLU A 117 4.41 -8.15 7.12
N LEU A 118 4.39 -7.34 6.05
CA LEU A 118 4.94 -5.99 6.06
C LEU A 118 4.22 -5.10 7.08
N SER A 119 2.90 -5.25 7.23
CA SER A 119 2.12 -4.50 8.20
C SER A 119 2.47 -4.87 9.64
N VAL A 120 2.64 -6.18 9.90
CA VAL A 120 3.10 -6.70 11.19
C VAL A 120 4.51 -6.22 11.50
N PHE A 121 5.43 -6.31 10.54
CA PHE A 121 6.80 -5.80 10.66
C PHE A 121 6.83 -4.33 11.09
N PHE A 122 6.06 -3.45 10.41
CA PHE A 122 6.03 -2.03 10.77
C PHE A 122 5.31 -1.76 12.09
N LYS A 123 4.37 -2.62 12.49
CA LYS A 123 3.71 -2.52 13.80
C LYS A 123 4.71 -2.84 14.91
N ASP A 124 5.44 -3.94 14.78
CA ASP A 124 6.41 -4.42 15.78
C ASP A 124 7.61 -3.47 15.91
N LEU A 125 8.13 -2.98 14.77
CA LEU A 125 9.24 -2.02 14.75
C LEU A 125 8.92 -0.72 15.48
N CYS A 126 7.64 -0.36 15.60
CA CYS A 126 7.19 0.92 16.16
C CYS A 126 6.53 0.78 17.52
N TYR A 127 6.58 -0.42 18.10
CA TYR A 127 6.12 -0.65 19.46
C TYR A 127 7.06 0.07 20.44
N SER A 128 6.50 0.59 21.53
CA SER A 128 7.25 1.39 22.52
C SER A 128 8.32 0.57 23.28
N LYS A 129 8.21 -0.76 23.25
CA LYS A 129 9.22 -1.71 23.71
C LYS A 129 9.56 -2.67 22.57
N LEU A 130 10.76 -2.58 22.04
CA LEU A 130 11.24 -3.57 21.09
C LEU A 130 11.42 -4.91 21.82
N ASN A 131 10.69 -5.94 21.39
CA ASN A 131 10.96 -7.29 21.85
C ASN A 131 12.17 -7.83 21.10
N MET A 132 13.27 -8.10 21.81
CA MET A 132 14.50 -8.64 21.21
C MET A 132 14.24 -10.02 20.57
N GLU A 133 13.32 -10.80 21.10
CA GLU A 133 12.95 -12.11 20.52
C GLU A 133 12.27 -11.93 19.16
N ASN A 134 11.39 -10.94 19.02
CA ASN A 134 10.77 -10.62 17.73
C ASN A 134 11.83 -10.15 16.72
N LEU A 135 12.77 -9.30 17.16
CA LEU A 135 13.87 -8.82 16.31
C LEU A 135 14.76 -9.97 15.78
N ILE A 136 15.09 -10.94 16.63
CA ILE A 136 15.90 -12.11 16.22
C ILE A 136 15.12 -12.99 15.24
N SER A 137 13.80 -13.09 15.40
CA SER A 137 12.95 -13.85 14.46
C SER A 137 12.72 -13.15 13.11
N MET A 138 13.13 -11.87 12.98
CA MET A 138 12.99 -11.06 11.77
C MET A 138 14.25 -11.09 10.87
N GLU A 139 15.32 -11.75 11.30
CA GLU A 139 16.58 -11.96 10.56
C GLU A 139 16.55 -13.27 9.77
#